data_AF-A0A0T6LTE5-F1
#
_entry.id   AF-A0A0T6LTE5-F1
#
_cell.length_a   1.000
_cell.length_b   1.000
_cell.length_c   1.000
_cell.angle_alpha   90.00
_cell.angle_beta   90.00
_cell.angle_gamma   90.00
#
_symmetry.space_group_name_H-M   'P 1'
#
loop_
_entity.id
_entity.type
_entity.pdbx_description
1 polymer ?
#
loop_
_entity_poly.entity_id
_entity_poly.type
_entity_poly.pdbx_seq_one_letter_code
_entity_poly.pdbx_strand_id
1 'polypeptide(L)'
;MTDSFPASRWTAEATDLFLRTLDGLGDTDLDLPTSLPGWTRRHLVAHVALNAEALGRLLTWARTGKRTPMYDSVEQRNGDIEAGALRDPGDLRAWVRGSADELAASWASLPEPAWQAQVVTAQGRPVPASETIWMRAREVTIHSIDLDAGVTFADLPDGFCPALIDDIVARRSAQGDGPALDLTATDLPSSHWTVPGHGGPSKVALPVDDLAAWLTGRHTAPGLPDLPPWL
;
A
#
# COMPACT_ATOMS: atom_id res chain seq x y z
N MET A 1 14.09 17.17 -0.96
CA MET A 1 12.83 17.65 -0.32
C MET A 1 11.91 16.48 -0.02
N THR A 2 11.74 15.53 -0.93
CA THR A 2 11.17 14.19 -0.64
C THR A 2 11.91 13.46 0.48
N ASP A 3 13.23 13.63 0.59
CA ASP A 3 14.07 13.00 1.63
C ASP A 3 13.70 13.42 3.06
N SER A 4 12.87 14.46 3.23
CA SER A 4 12.35 14.89 4.53
C SER A 4 11.19 14.03 5.05
N PHE A 5 10.65 13.12 4.23
CA PHE A 5 9.59 12.20 4.62
C PHE A 5 10.14 10.79 4.85
N PRO A 6 9.96 10.20 6.05
CA PRO A 6 10.44 8.84 6.35
C PRO A 6 9.97 7.78 5.33
N ALA A 7 8.77 7.95 4.78
CA ALA A 7 8.19 7.03 3.80
C ALA A 7 8.86 7.09 2.41
N SER A 8 9.65 8.11 2.10
CA SER A 8 10.30 8.22 0.78
C SER A 8 11.30 7.10 0.54
N ARG A 9 12.05 6.67 1.57
CA ARG A 9 12.97 5.54 1.46
C ARG A 9 12.21 4.24 1.21
N TRP A 10 11.11 4.01 1.94
CA TRP A 10 10.28 2.82 1.78
C TRP A 10 9.66 2.76 0.40
N THR A 11 9.15 3.88 -0.12
CA THR A 11 8.63 3.95 -1.49
C THR A 11 9.69 3.55 -2.50
N ALA A 12 10.92 4.07 -2.40
CA ALA A 12 11.99 3.75 -3.34
C ALA A 12 12.43 2.28 -3.24
N GLU A 13 12.75 1.81 -2.03
CA GLU A 13 13.21 0.44 -1.78
C GLU A 13 12.15 -0.60 -2.16
N ALA A 14 10.89 -0.36 -1.81
CA ALA A 14 9.79 -1.28 -2.13
C ALA A 14 9.36 -1.23 -3.60
N THR A 15 9.46 -0.07 -4.27
CA THR A 15 9.25 -0.01 -5.73
C THR A 15 10.30 -0.83 -6.46
N ASP A 16 11.57 -0.72 -6.05
CA ASP A 16 12.67 -1.48 -6.62
C ASP A 16 12.55 -2.98 -6.32
N LEU A 17 12.15 -3.37 -5.10
CA LEU A 17 11.80 -4.76 -4.76
C LEU A 17 10.67 -5.30 -5.64
N PHE A 18 9.56 -4.56 -5.77
CA PHE A 18 8.42 -4.95 -6.61
C PHE A 18 8.84 -5.18 -8.06
N LEU A 19 9.57 -4.22 -8.65
CA LEU A 19 10.00 -4.28 -10.04
C LEU A 19 10.98 -5.43 -10.30
N ARG A 20 11.97 -5.64 -9.42
CA ARG A 20 12.87 -6.80 -9.54
C ARG A 20 12.13 -8.13 -9.43
N THR A 21 11.18 -8.22 -8.51
CA THR A 21 10.37 -9.44 -8.34
C THR A 21 9.55 -9.71 -9.59
N LEU A 22 8.94 -8.68 -10.17
CA LEU A 22 8.21 -8.76 -11.44
C LEU A 22 9.10 -9.12 -12.64
N ASP A 23 10.31 -8.59 -12.71
CA ASP A 23 11.29 -8.89 -13.77
C ASP A 23 11.77 -10.36 -13.69
N GLY A 24 11.73 -10.98 -12.50
CA GLY A 24 12.06 -12.39 -12.30
C GLY A 24 10.97 -13.38 -12.75
N LEU A 25 9.74 -12.91 -13.01
CA LEU A 25 8.62 -13.75 -13.44
C LEU A 25 8.62 -13.93 -14.96
N GLY A 26 8.39 -15.17 -15.40
CA GLY A 26 8.14 -15.46 -16.81
C GLY A 26 6.83 -14.85 -17.28
N ASP A 27 6.68 -14.65 -18.59
CA ASP A 27 5.45 -14.03 -19.14
C ASP A 27 4.18 -14.84 -18.86
N THR A 28 4.28 -16.17 -18.90
CA THR A 28 3.17 -17.07 -18.54
C THR A 28 2.84 -17.03 -17.05
N ASP A 29 3.79 -16.64 -16.20
CA ASP A 29 3.57 -16.54 -14.76
C ASP A 29 2.68 -15.35 -14.41
N LEU A 30 2.55 -14.36 -15.30
CA LEU A 30 1.66 -13.22 -15.10
C LEU A 30 0.18 -13.64 -15.08
N ASP A 31 -0.15 -14.74 -15.74
CA ASP A 31 -1.50 -15.29 -15.81
C ASP A 31 -1.89 -16.11 -14.56
N LEU A 32 -0.92 -16.37 -13.66
CA LEU A 32 -1.17 -17.09 -12.41
C LEU A 32 -1.92 -16.20 -11.40
N PRO A 33 -2.73 -16.81 -10.51
CA PRO A 33 -3.41 -16.09 -9.44
C PRO A 33 -2.42 -15.44 -8.46
N THR A 34 -2.87 -14.39 -7.78
CA THR A 34 -2.21 -13.81 -6.61
C THR A 34 -2.81 -14.32 -5.31
N SER A 35 -2.30 -13.84 -4.17
CA SER A 35 -2.94 -14.01 -2.86
C SER A 35 -4.29 -13.28 -2.75
N LEU A 36 -4.59 -12.35 -3.67
CA LEU A 36 -5.82 -11.56 -3.66
C LEU A 36 -6.91 -12.28 -4.47
N PRO A 37 -8.08 -12.59 -3.86
CA PRO A 37 -9.14 -13.35 -4.53
C PRO A 37 -9.57 -12.73 -5.87
N GLY A 38 -9.52 -13.54 -6.93
CA GLY A 38 -9.96 -13.16 -8.28
C GLY A 38 -8.94 -12.35 -9.08
N TRP A 39 -7.77 -12.04 -8.53
CA TRP A 39 -6.73 -11.29 -9.24
C TRP A 39 -5.64 -12.22 -9.75
N THR A 40 -5.26 -12.05 -11.02
CA THR A 40 -3.98 -12.57 -11.52
C THR A 40 -2.87 -11.56 -11.28
N ARG A 41 -1.61 -11.99 -11.43
CA ARG A 41 -0.47 -11.06 -11.33
C ARG A 41 -0.60 -9.90 -12.34
N ARG A 42 -1.22 -10.11 -13.51
CA ARG A 42 -1.54 -9.02 -14.45
C ARG A 42 -2.43 -7.95 -13.82
N HIS A 43 -3.51 -8.35 -13.15
CA HIS A 43 -4.42 -7.42 -12.47
C HIS A 43 -3.69 -6.64 -11.39
N LEU A 44 -2.85 -7.31 -10.62
CA LEU A 44 -2.07 -6.66 -9.56
C LEU A 44 -1.08 -5.63 -10.14
N VAL A 45 -0.34 -5.98 -11.19
CA VAL A 45 0.62 -5.05 -11.82
C VAL A 45 -0.11 -3.86 -12.45
N ALA A 46 -1.25 -4.09 -13.12
CA ALA A 46 -2.09 -3.02 -13.66
C ALA A 46 -2.60 -2.08 -12.56
N HIS A 47 -3.08 -2.63 -11.44
CA HIS A 47 -3.49 -1.84 -10.27
C HIS A 47 -2.33 -1.01 -9.70
N VAL A 48 -1.14 -1.58 -9.55
CA VAL A 48 0.03 -0.85 -9.04
C VAL A 48 0.43 0.28 -9.99
N ALA A 49 0.32 0.11 -11.31
CA ALA A 49 0.55 1.18 -12.27
C ALA A 49 -0.50 2.30 -12.15
N LEU A 50 -1.79 1.92 -12.13
CA LEU A 50 -2.91 2.87 -11.99
C LEU A 50 -2.89 3.61 -10.65
N ASN A 51 -2.44 2.97 -9.57
CA ASN A 51 -2.22 3.61 -8.29
C ASN A 51 -1.20 4.75 -8.41
N ALA A 52 -0.10 4.53 -9.14
CA ALA A 52 0.91 5.57 -9.33
C ALA A 52 0.35 6.77 -10.09
N GLU A 53 -0.37 6.52 -11.19
CA GLU A 53 -1.05 7.57 -11.96
C GLU A 53 -2.09 8.33 -11.12
N ALA A 54 -2.87 7.62 -10.31
CA ALA A 54 -3.87 8.19 -9.43
C ALA A 54 -3.24 9.11 -8.38
N LEU A 55 -2.08 8.76 -7.83
CA LEU A 55 -1.32 9.64 -6.95
C LEU A 55 -0.76 10.85 -7.71
N GLY A 56 -0.30 10.68 -8.95
CA GLY A 56 0.10 11.77 -9.85
C GLY A 56 -1.02 12.79 -10.13
N ARG A 57 -2.27 12.32 -10.24
CA ARG A 57 -3.46 13.19 -10.31
C ARG A 57 -3.62 14.05 -9.05
N LEU A 58 -3.41 13.49 -7.87
CA LEU A 58 -3.44 14.25 -6.62
C LEU A 58 -2.33 15.32 -6.56
N LEU A 59 -1.13 15.01 -7.05
CA LEU A 59 -0.04 15.99 -7.13
C LEU A 59 -0.34 17.11 -8.12
N THR A 60 -1.00 16.79 -9.24
CA THR A 60 -1.53 17.80 -10.18
C THR A 60 -2.56 18.70 -9.52
N TRP A 61 -3.48 18.14 -8.73
CA TRP A 61 -4.43 18.92 -7.94
C TRP A 61 -3.70 19.82 -6.94
N ALA A 62 -2.81 19.27 -6.12
CA ALA A 62 -2.04 20.00 -5.13
C ALA A 62 -1.29 21.20 -5.73
N ARG A 63 -0.68 21.02 -6.91
CA ARG A 63 0.06 22.05 -7.63
C ARG A 63 -0.83 23.16 -8.20
N THR A 64 -1.98 22.79 -8.76
CA THR A 64 -2.80 23.71 -9.57
C THR A 64 -3.99 24.30 -8.83
N GLY A 65 -4.37 23.71 -7.68
CA GLY A 65 -5.61 23.99 -6.98
C GLY A 65 -6.87 23.47 -7.70
N LYS A 66 -6.73 22.84 -8.87
CA LYS A 66 -7.86 22.30 -9.65
C LYS A 66 -8.09 20.84 -9.28
N ARG A 67 -9.30 20.55 -8.79
CA ARG A 67 -9.68 19.20 -8.35
C ARG A 67 -9.48 18.18 -9.47
N THR A 68 -8.57 17.23 -9.22
CA THR A 68 -8.27 16.09 -10.09
C THR A 68 -8.28 14.83 -9.20
N PRO A 69 -9.41 14.08 -9.13
CA PRO A 69 -9.53 12.96 -8.22
C PRO A 69 -8.60 11.80 -8.61
N MET A 70 -8.33 10.88 -7.67
CA MET A 70 -7.57 9.64 -7.94
C MET A 70 -8.20 8.82 -9.08
N TYR A 71 -9.50 8.62 -8.96
CA TYR A 71 -10.37 7.90 -9.88
C TYR A 71 -11.69 8.67 -10.02
N ASP A 72 -12.33 8.58 -11.18
CA ASP A 72 -13.64 9.19 -11.42
C ASP A 72 -14.75 8.39 -10.73
N SER A 73 -14.64 7.06 -10.73
CA SER A 73 -15.52 6.17 -9.95
C SER A 73 -14.84 4.83 -9.64
N VAL A 74 -15.48 4.02 -8.79
CA VAL A 74 -15.01 2.65 -8.50
C VAL A 74 -15.13 1.77 -9.73
N GLU A 75 -16.20 1.92 -10.51
CA GLU A 75 -16.45 1.19 -11.75
C GLU A 75 -15.39 1.53 -12.80
N GLN A 76 -15.04 2.81 -12.94
CA GLN A 76 -13.98 3.25 -13.84
C GLN A 76 -12.63 2.67 -13.42
N ARG A 77 -12.27 2.77 -12.13
CA ARG A 77 -11.04 2.14 -11.62
C ARG A 77 -10.99 0.65 -11.93
N ASN A 78 -12.07 -0.09 -11.66
CA ASN A 78 -12.10 -1.53 -11.87
C ASN A 78 -12.01 -1.87 -13.36
N GLY A 79 -12.74 -1.14 -14.22
CA GLY A 79 -12.66 -1.29 -15.67
C GLY A 79 -11.27 -1.02 -16.23
N ASP A 80 -10.56 -0.01 -15.70
CA ASP A 80 -9.19 0.31 -16.10
C ASP A 80 -8.19 -0.78 -15.67
N ILE A 81 -8.41 -1.43 -14.52
CA ILE A 81 -7.60 -2.58 -14.07
C ILE A 81 -7.81 -3.77 -15.01
N GLU A 82 -9.07 -4.11 -15.32
CA GLU A 82 -9.40 -5.20 -16.26
C GLU A 82 -8.78 -4.96 -17.63
N ALA A 83 -8.92 -3.74 -18.17
CA ALA A 83 -8.33 -3.36 -19.45
C ALA A 83 -6.79 -3.38 -19.40
N GLY A 84 -6.20 -2.91 -18.30
CA GLY A 84 -4.76 -2.92 -18.08
C GLY A 84 -4.18 -4.33 -17.99
N ALA A 85 -4.92 -5.27 -17.40
CA ALA A 85 -4.52 -6.66 -17.30
C ALA A 85 -4.43 -7.36 -18.67
N LEU A 86 -5.10 -6.86 -19.70
CA LEU A 86 -5.05 -7.40 -21.07
C LEU A 86 -3.82 -6.99 -21.88
N ARG A 87 -2.95 -6.12 -21.33
CA ARG A 87 -1.73 -5.68 -22.02
C ARG A 87 -0.76 -6.84 -22.26
N ASP A 88 0.00 -6.73 -23.35
CA ASP A 88 1.13 -7.61 -23.59
C ASP A 88 2.12 -7.55 -22.41
N PRO A 89 2.76 -8.67 -22.02
CA PRO A 89 3.65 -8.73 -20.86
C PRO A 89 4.74 -7.65 -20.82
N GLY A 90 5.34 -7.35 -21.98
CA GLY A 90 6.36 -6.30 -22.10
C GLY A 90 5.78 -4.91 -21.85
N ASP A 91 4.61 -4.62 -22.41
CA ASP A 91 3.91 -3.34 -22.23
C ASP A 91 3.45 -3.15 -20.79
N LEU A 92 2.98 -4.22 -20.13
CA LEU A 92 2.58 -4.17 -18.73
C LEU A 92 3.75 -3.83 -17.80
N ARG A 93 4.92 -4.46 -18.03
CA ARG A 93 6.14 -4.16 -17.27
C ARG A 93 6.67 -2.75 -17.55
N ALA A 94 6.65 -2.33 -18.81
CA ALA A 94 7.04 -0.98 -19.19
C ALA A 94 6.12 0.08 -18.56
N TRP A 95 4.81 -0.20 -18.52
CA TRP A 95 3.82 0.71 -17.96
C TRP A 95 3.98 0.89 -16.45
N VAL A 96 4.10 -0.19 -15.68
CA VAL A 96 4.28 -0.05 -14.22
C VAL A 96 5.59 0.67 -13.87
N ARG A 97 6.66 0.43 -14.62
CA ARG A 97 7.94 1.15 -14.44
C ARG A 97 7.80 2.63 -14.79
N GLY A 98 7.24 2.94 -15.96
CA GLY A 98 7.02 4.31 -16.41
C GLY A 98 6.15 5.10 -15.44
N SER A 99 5.05 4.51 -14.95
CA SER A 99 4.16 5.17 -13.98
C SER A 99 4.86 5.46 -12.63
N ALA A 100 5.78 4.59 -12.21
CA ALA A 100 6.59 4.82 -11.01
C ALA A 100 7.60 5.96 -11.21
N ASP A 101 8.27 6.00 -12.36
CA ASP A 101 9.22 7.06 -12.72
C ASP A 101 8.51 8.42 -12.84
N GLU A 102 7.34 8.46 -13.47
CA GLU A 102 6.52 9.67 -13.61
C GLU A 102 6.02 10.20 -12.26
N LEU A 103 5.62 9.29 -11.34
CA LEU A 103 5.23 9.67 -9.99
C LEU A 103 6.44 10.23 -9.21
N ALA A 104 7.60 9.59 -9.31
CA ALA A 104 8.83 10.07 -8.69
C ALA A 104 9.21 11.48 -9.19
N ALA A 105 9.13 11.71 -10.50
CA ALA A 105 9.36 13.03 -11.10
C ALA A 105 8.32 14.08 -10.65
N SER A 106 7.06 13.66 -10.47
CA SER A 106 5.99 14.52 -9.99
C SER A 106 6.22 15.00 -8.56
N TRP A 107 6.70 14.12 -7.67
CA TRP A 107 7.13 14.50 -6.32
C TRP A 107 8.35 15.41 -6.34
N ALA A 108 9.39 15.05 -7.10
CA ALA A 108 10.63 15.81 -7.17
C ALA A 108 10.42 17.25 -7.65
N SER A 109 9.43 17.46 -8.52
CA SER A 109 9.10 18.78 -9.07
C SER A 109 7.99 19.52 -8.31
N LEU A 110 7.44 18.97 -7.22
CA LEU A 110 6.33 19.59 -6.49
C LEU A 110 6.81 20.84 -5.73
N PRO A 111 6.17 22.03 -5.92
CA PRO A 111 6.57 23.24 -5.21
C PRO A 111 6.32 23.10 -3.71
N GLU A 112 7.19 23.67 -2.88
CA GLU A 112 7.13 23.50 -1.42
C GLU A 112 5.74 23.75 -0.81
N PRO A 113 5.01 24.84 -1.15
CA PRO A 113 3.68 25.08 -0.58
C PRO A 113 2.64 24.02 -0.97
N ALA A 114 2.82 23.36 -2.11
CA ALA A 114 1.86 22.37 -2.61
C ALA A 114 1.92 21.05 -1.83
N TRP A 115 3.01 20.75 -1.11
CA TRP A 115 3.07 19.57 -0.24
C TRP A 115 1.99 19.56 0.85
N GLN A 116 1.57 20.74 1.32
CA GLN A 116 0.54 20.90 2.35
C GLN A 116 -0.86 21.15 1.77
N ALA A 117 -0.98 21.26 0.44
CA ALA A 117 -2.28 21.43 -0.19
C ALA A 117 -3.18 20.22 0.09
N GLN A 118 -4.44 20.49 0.42
CA GLN A 118 -5.41 19.45 0.73
C GLN A 118 -5.91 18.79 -0.56
N VAL A 119 -5.78 17.46 -0.61
CA VAL A 119 -6.31 16.58 -1.65
C VAL A 119 -7.21 15.53 -1.00
N VAL A 120 -7.99 14.80 -1.80
CA VAL A 120 -8.94 13.81 -1.29
C VAL A 120 -8.58 12.42 -1.81
N THR A 121 -8.36 11.50 -0.88
CA THR A 121 -8.11 10.07 -1.18
C THR A 121 -9.33 9.40 -1.82
N ALA A 122 -9.15 8.22 -2.41
CA ALA A 122 -10.26 7.43 -2.95
C ALA A 122 -11.34 7.12 -1.91
N GLN A 123 -10.98 7.05 -0.61
CA GLN A 123 -11.91 6.83 0.50
C GLN A 123 -12.57 8.12 1.02
N GLY A 124 -12.41 9.25 0.33
CA GLY A 124 -13.04 10.52 0.69
C GLY A 124 -12.36 11.29 1.83
N ARG A 125 -11.23 10.81 2.35
CA ARG A 125 -10.46 11.52 3.39
C ARG A 125 -9.68 12.70 2.81
N PRO A 126 -9.82 13.93 3.35
CA PRO A 126 -8.91 15.03 3.05
C PRO A 126 -7.56 14.80 3.73
N VAL A 127 -6.48 14.94 2.97
CA VAL A 127 -5.10 14.73 3.42
C VAL A 127 -4.17 15.74 2.75
N PRO A 128 -3.03 16.12 3.36
CA PRO A 128 -2.01 16.88 2.65
C PRO A 128 -1.41 16.04 1.50
N ALA A 129 -0.96 16.70 0.43
CA ALA A 129 -0.35 16.01 -0.71
C ALA A 129 0.87 15.17 -0.32
N SER A 130 1.58 15.51 0.77
CA SER A 130 2.66 14.69 1.34
C SER A 130 2.24 13.28 1.72
N GLU A 131 0.96 13.04 2.03
CA GLU A 131 0.42 11.71 2.33
C GLU A 131 0.58 10.73 1.16
N THR A 132 0.65 11.24 -0.08
CA THR A 132 0.83 10.41 -1.28
C THR A 132 2.08 9.53 -1.23
N ILE A 133 3.12 9.96 -0.51
CA ILE A 133 4.35 9.17 -0.31
C ILE A 133 4.05 7.94 0.55
N TRP A 134 3.34 8.11 1.66
CA TRP A 134 2.92 6.99 2.52
C TRP A 134 1.94 6.06 1.80
N MET A 135 0.99 6.63 1.06
CA MET A 135 0.05 5.85 0.25
C MET A 135 0.80 4.97 -0.74
N ARG A 136 1.79 5.51 -1.47
CA ARG A 136 2.59 4.71 -2.40
C ARG A 136 3.40 3.66 -1.68
N ALA A 137 4.11 4.03 -0.60
CA ALA A 137 4.94 3.10 0.18
C ALA A 137 4.12 1.87 0.56
N ARG A 138 2.90 2.05 1.09
CA ARG A 138 2.00 0.95 1.43
C ARG A 138 1.68 0.06 0.24
N GLU A 139 1.28 0.66 -0.87
CA GLU A 139 0.84 -0.06 -2.07
C GLU A 139 1.96 -0.93 -2.63
N VAL A 140 3.15 -0.37 -2.87
CA VAL A 140 4.25 -1.17 -3.46
C VAL A 140 4.81 -2.20 -2.49
N THR A 141 4.86 -1.90 -1.19
CA THR A 141 5.44 -2.82 -0.21
C THR A 141 4.53 -4.03 -0.01
N ILE A 142 3.24 -3.81 0.20
CA ILE A 142 2.29 -4.90 0.43
C ILE A 142 2.05 -5.69 -0.85
N HIS A 143 1.94 -5.02 -2.00
CA HIS A 143 1.73 -5.72 -3.26
C HIS A 143 2.99 -6.44 -3.78
N SER A 144 4.17 -6.20 -3.21
CA SER A 144 5.33 -7.06 -3.46
C SER A 144 5.10 -8.48 -2.93
N ILE A 145 4.42 -8.60 -1.78
CA ILE A 145 4.02 -9.88 -1.20
C ILE A 145 2.84 -10.47 -1.99
N ASP A 146 1.85 -9.63 -2.33
CA ASP A 146 0.67 -10.10 -3.06
C ASP A 146 0.99 -10.62 -4.46
N LEU A 147 2.14 -10.25 -5.03
CA LEU A 147 2.61 -10.82 -6.29
C LEU A 147 2.84 -12.33 -6.19
N ASP A 148 2.88 -12.89 -4.98
CA ASP A 148 2.99 -14.33 -4.68
C ASP A 148 4.19 -14.96 -5.41
N ALA A 149 5.34 -14.28 -5.29
CA ALA A 149 6.57 -14.59 -6.01
C ALA A 149 7.76 -14.80 -5.05
N GLY A 150 7.47 -15.23 -3.82
CA GLY A 150 8.47 -15.55 -2.79
C GLY A 150 8.88 -14.40 -1.87
N VAL A 151 8.35 -13.20 -2.07
CA VAL A 151 8.54 -12.06 -1.14
C VAL A 151 7.63 -12.22 0.07
N THR A 152 8.19 -12.02 1.26
CA THR A 152 7.49 -12.12 2.55
C THR A 152 7.60 -10.81 3.33
N PHE A 153 6.91 -10.72 4.47
CA PHE A 153 7.03 -9.55 5.36
C PHE A 153 8.45 -9.35 5.90
N ALA A 154 9.24 -10.43 6.03
CA ALA A 154 10.62 -10.37 6.48
C ALA A 154 11.59 -9.79 5.43
N ASP A 155 11.15 -9.68 4.17
CA ASP A 155 11.93 -9.10 3.07
C ASP A 155 11.66 -7.59 2.88
N LEU A 156 10.74 -7.02 3.68
CA LEU A 156 10.33 -5.64 3.54
C LEU A 156 11.37 -4.66 4.12
N PRO A 157 11.40 -3.40 3.64
CA PRO A 157 12.29 -2.38 4.18
C PRO A 157 12.23 -2.22 5.70
N ASP A 158 13.39 -2.11 6.34
CA ASP A 158 13.52 -1.96 7.79
C ASP A 158 12.60 -0.84 8.32
N GLY A 159 11.86 -1.14 9.38
CA GLY A 159 10.97 -0.20 10.06
C GLY A 159 9.65 0.09 9.34
N PHE A 160 9.40 -0.48 8.16
CA PHE A 160 8.11 -0.35 7.48
C PHE A 160 6.99 -1.03 8.28
N CYS A 161 7.21 -2.27 8.76
CA CYS A 161 6.19 -3.02 9.53
C CYS A 161 5.70 -2.27 10.77
N PRO A 162 6.55 -1.73 11.68
CA PRO A 162 6.09 -0.87 12.77
C PRO A 162 5.23 0.32 12.33
N ALA A 163 5.65 1.05 11.30
CA ALA A 163 4.92 2.22 10.81
C ALA A 163 3.58 1.84 10.13
N LEU A 164 3.53 0.68 9.48
CA LEU A 164 2.30 0.12 8.96
C LEU A 164 1.34 -0.25 10.09
N ILE A 165 1.85 -0.86 11.16
CA ILE A 165 1.04 -1.18 12.36
C ILE A 165 0.49 0.10 12.98
N ASP A 166 1.27 1.18 13.07
CA ASP A 166 0.80 2.49 13.54
C ASP A 166 -0.40 3.01 12.71
N ASP A 167 -0.33 2.96 11.37
CA ASP A 167 -1.44 3.38 10.48
C ASP A 167 -2.67 2.47 10.64
N ILE A 168 -2.47 1.15 10.74
CA ILE A 168 -3.58 0.20 10.94
C ILE A 168 -4.27 0.45 12.27
N VAL A 169 -3.50 0.58 13.35
CA VAL A 169 -4.01 0.85 14.70
C VAL A 169 -4.78 2.16 14.72
N ALA A 170 -4.24 3.23 14.15
CA ALA A 170 -4.93 4.51 14.07
C ALA A 170 -6.25 4.41 13.28
N ARG A 171 -6.25 3.71 12.14
CA ARG A 171 -7.46 3.51 11.32
C ARG A 171 -8.52 2.69 12.01
N ARG A 172 -8.16 1.53 12.57
CA ARG A 172 -9.09 0.65 13.28
C ARG A 172 -9.66 1.33 14.53
N SER A 173 -8.83 2.07 15.26
CA SER A 173 -9.28 2.86 16.42
C SER A 173 -10.30 3.93 16.04
N ALA A 174 -10.14 4.56 14.86
CA ALA A 174 -11.08 5.56 14.37
C ALA A 174 -12.39 4.97 13.83
N GLN A 175 -12.35 3.75 13.27
CA GLN A 175 -13.55 3.04 12.79
C GLN A 175 -14.36 2.44 13.94
N GLY A 176 -13.69 1.83 14.92
CA GLY A 176 -14.32 1.30 16.13
C GLY A 176 -15.25 0.09 15.90
N ASP A 177 -15.12 -0.60 14.78
CA ASP A 177 -15.97 -1.72 14.35
C ASP A 177 -15.37 -3.12 14.63
N GLY A 178 -14.20 -3.18 15.25
CA GLY A 178 -13.46 -4.41 15.54
C GLY A 178 -13.31 -4.75 17.03
N PRO A 179 -12.65 -5.87 17.34
CA PRO A 179 -12.34 -6.27 18.72
C PRO A 179 -11.34 -5.32 19.37
N ALA A 180 -11.40 -5.20 20.70
CA ALA A 180 -10.32 -4.57 21.45
C ALA A 180 -9.04 -5.43 21.35
N LEU A 181 -7.90 -4.81 21.08
CA LEU A 181 -6.60 -5.48 20.89
C LEU A 181 -5.52 -4.89 21.79
N ASP A 182 -4.64 -5.75 22.28
CA ASP A 182 -3.43 -5.45 23.04
C ASP A 182 -2.26 -6.18 22.36
N LEU A 183 -1.46 -5.43 21.58
CA LEU A 183 -0.49 -5.96 20.62
C LEU A 183 0.93 -5.73 21.11
N THR A 184 1.75 -6.77 21.09
CA THR A 184 3.17 -6.70 21.46
C THR A 184 4.04 -7.36 20.39
N ALA A 185 5.03 -6.64 19.88
CA ALA A 185 6.05 -7.25 19.04
C ALA A 185 7.07 -8.01 19.90
N THR A 186 7.28 -9.28 19.63
CA THR A 186 8.16 -10.16 20.45
C THR A 186 9.65 -9.96 20.18
N ASP A 187 9.99 -9.43 19.01
CA ASP A 187 11.33 -9.18 18.47
C ASP A 187 11.73 -7.70 18.49
N LEU A 188 10.79 -6.80 18.81
CA LEU A 188 11.02 -5.38 19.04
C LEU A 188 10.63 -5.00 20.48
N PRO A 189 11.55 -5.18 21.45
CA PRO A 189 11.28 -4.84 22.84
C PRO A 189 10.97 -3.34 22.93
N SER A 190 9.82 -2.99 23.50
CA SER A 190 9.20 -1.64 23.65
C SER A 190 8.11 -1.29 22.62
N SER A 191 7.92 -2.09 21.58
CA SER A 191 6.84 -1.88 20.61
C SER A 191 5.53 -2.49 21.10
N HIS A 192 4.59 -1.62 21.43
CA HIS A 192 3.28 -1.96 21.98
C HIS A 192 2.20 -1.08 21.37
N TRP A 193 1.08 -1.68 21.00
CA TRP A 193 -0.07 -0.97 20.44
C TRP A 193 -1.36 -1.43 21.08
N THR A 194 -2.32 -0.52 21.14
CA THR A 194 -3.69 -0.85 21.57
C THR A 194 -4.68 -0.37 20.54
N VAL A 195 -5.69 -1.19 20.28
CA VAL A 195 -6.85 -0.82 19.45
C VAL A 195 -8.07 -0.88 20.37
N PRO A 196 -8.78 0.23 20.60
CA PRO A 196 -10.07 0.18 21.28
C PRO A 196 -11.09 -0.53 20.41
N GLY A 197 -12.00 -1.27 21.04
CA GLY A 197 -13.00 -2.04 20.32
C GLY A 197 -13.94 -2.77 21.27
N HIS A 198 -14.70 -3.73 20.74
CA HIS A 198 -15.64 -4.50 21.54
C HIS A 198 -14.96 -5.58 22.39
N GLY A 199 -15.53 -5.87 23.56
CA GLY A 199 -15.06 -6.91 24.47
C GLY A 199 -13.80 -6.55 25.26
N GLY A 200 -13.23 -7.54 25.95
CA GLY A 200 -11.93 -7.38 26.61
C GLY A 200 -10.78 -7.42 25.59
N PRO A 201 -9.66 -6.71 25.83
CA PRO A 201 -8.57 -6.67 24.88
C PRO A 201 -7.96 -8.06 24.67
N SER A 202 -7.98 -8.51 23.42
CA SER A 202 -7.30 -9.74 23.01
C SER A 202 -5.80 -9.48 22.97
N LYS A 203 -5.05 -10.21 23.80
CA LYS A 203 -3.59 -10.10 23.88
C LYS A 203 -2.95 -10.89 22.76
N VAL A 204 -2.23 -10.20 21.87
CA VAL A 204 -1.53 -10.81 20.75
C VAL A 204 -0.05 -10.46 20.84
N ALA A 205 0.79 -11.49 20.87
CA ALA A 205 2.24 -11.35 20.87
C ALA A 205 2.83 -12.20 19.73
N LEU A 206 3.39 -11.55 18.72
CA LEU A 206 3.99 -12.17 17.54
C LEU A 206 5.26 -11.38 17.14
N PRO A 207 6.14 -11.91 16.28
CA PRO A 207 7.13 -11.09 15.57
C PRO A 207 6.46 -9.91 14.85
N VAL A 208 7.15 -8.78 14.71
CA VAL A 208 6.56 -7.56 14.14
C VAL A 208 6.02 -7.77 12.72
N ASP A 209 6.71 -8.60 11.94
CA ASP A 209 6.34 -8.94 10.57
C ASP A 209 5.05 -9.77 10.52
N ASP A 210 4.91 -10.73 11.44
CA ASP A 210 3.70 -11.54 11.60
C ASP A 210 2.51 -10.71 12.11
N LEU A 211 2.76 -9.74 13.01
CA LEU A 211 1.73 -8.77 13.42
C LEU A 211 1.23 -7.96 12.22
N ALA A 212 2.14 -7.41 11.41
CA ALA A 212 1.77 -6.66 10.22
C ALA A 212 1.03 -7.54 9.21
N ALA A 213 1.50 -8.78 8.98
CA ALA A 213 0.84 -9.74 8.11
C ALA A 213 -0.58 -10.06 8.59
N TRP A 214 -0.78 -10.30 9.88
CA TRP A 214 -2.09 -10.63 10.43
C TRP A 214 -3.05 -9.44 10.38
N LEU A 215 -2.59 -8.25 10.77
CA LEU A 215 -3.39 -7.04 10.78
C LEU A 215 -3.87 -6.62 9.38
N THR A 216 -3.13 -7.02 8.35
CA THR A 216 -3.46 -6.83 6.93
C THR A 216 -4.16 -8.03 6.29
N GLY A 217 -4.51 -9.07 7.06
CA GLY A 217 -5.26 -10.24 6.57
C GLY A 217 -4.44 -11.25 5.76
N ARG A 218 -3.11 -11.20 5.83
CA ARG A 218 -2.15 -12.07 5.10
C ARG A 218 -1.52 -13.14 5.99
N HIS A 219 -1.91 -13.21 7.25
CA HIS A 219 -1.48 -14.24 8.20
C HIS A 219 -2.66 -14.67 9.05
N THR A 220 -2.77 -15.97 9.28
CA THR A 220 -3.75 -16.57 10.18
C THR A 220 -3.04 -17.55 11.10
N ALA A 221 -3.29 -17.46 12.40
CA ALA A 221 -2.81 -18.44 13.37
C ALA A 221 -3.91 -18.79 14.39
N PRO A 222 -3.90 -20.01 14.96
CA PRO A 222 -4.86 -20.39 15.98
C PRO A 222 -4.87 -19.41 17.17
N GLY A 223 -6.06 -19.00 17.58
CA GLY A 223 -6.25 -18.10 18.73
C GLY A 223 -6.14 -16.61 18.40
N LEU A 224 -5.83 -16.23 17.15
CA LEU A 224 -5.98 -14.84 16.71
C LEU A 224 -7.46 -14.53 16.45
N PRO A 225 -7.98 -13.37 16.90
CA PRO A 225 -9.34 -12.99 16.58
C PRO A 225 -9.46 -12.63 15.09
N ASP A 226 -10.63 -12.92 14.51
CA ASP A 226 -10.97 -12.45 13.18
C ASP A 226 -11.05 -10.92 13.19
N LEU A 227 -10.45 -10.30 12.18
CA LEU A 227 -10.47 -8.86 12.02
C LEU A 227 -11.35 -8.48 10.83
N PRO A 228 -12.09 -7.36 10.91
CA PRO A 228 -12.68 -6.76 9.72
C PRO A 228 -11.61 -6.53 8.65
N PRO A 229 -11.96 -6.65 7.36
CA PRO A 229 -11.05 -6.40 6.25
C PRO A 229 -10.32 -5.06 6.40
N TRP A 230 -9.03 -5.07 6.08
CA TRP A 230 -8.23 -3.86 6.05
C TRP A 230 -7.87 -3.55 4.61
N LEU A 231 -8.48 -2.47 4.10
CA LEU A 231 -8.41 -1.93 2.74
C LEU A 231 -8.92 -2.87 1.64
#